data_AF-A0A438G4L6-F1
#
_entry.id   AF-A0A438G4L6-F1
#
_cell.length_a   1.000
_cell.length_b   1.000
_cell.length_c   1.000
_cell.angle_alpha   90.00
_cell.angle_beta   90.00
_cell.angle_gamma   90.00
#
_symmetry.space_group_name_H-M   'P 1'
#
loop_
_entity.id
_entity.type
_entity.pdbx_description
1 polymer ?
#
loop_
_entity_poly.entity_id
_entity_poly.type
_entity_poly.pdbx_seq_one_letter_code
_entity_poly.pdbx_strand_id
1 'polypeptide(L)'
;MVGLVSSYRHDRELVDFNLAKSEAAKLHEAIEKKQLDHDDVVWILTTRNFFQLRATFVCYKQSYEVAIDQAINNSGNGDFGSILREVILCIVFPEKHFAETKDEDSLTRAIVTRAEIDMTKIKGEYFKMNNTNLDDVVTRDASGVYKSFLMALIGAKN
;
A
#
# COMPACT_ATOMS: atom_id res chain seq x y z
N MET A 1 -7.18 8.35 10.91
CA MET A 1 -8.19 7.47 10.26
C MET A 1 -9.32 8.25 9.58
N VAL A 2 -10.02 9.18 10.25
CA VAL A 2 -11.16 9.92 9.66
C VAL A 2 -10.84 10.54 8.30
N GLY A 3 -9.70 11.23 8.16
CA GLY A 3 -9.31 11.86 6.89
C GLY A 3 -9.08 10.88 5.72
N LEU A 4 -8.72 9.62 5.98
CA LEU A 4 -8.53 8.63 4.92
C LEU A 4 -9.89 8.17 4.36
N VAL A 5 -10.84 7.87 5.26
CA VAL A 5 -12.15 7.33 4.89
C VAL A 5 -13.11 8.39 4.35
N SER A 6 -12.90 9.68 4.66
CA SER A 6 -13.70 10.79 4.14
C SER A 6 -13.09 11.47 2.90
N SER A 7 -11.94 11.00 2.42
CA SER A 7 -11.24 11.67 1.31
C SER A 7 -11.97 11.50 -0.03
N TYR A 8 -12.20 12.62 -0.71
CA TYR A 8 -12.66 12.66 -2.11
C TYR A 8 -11.52 13.14 -2.99
N ARG A 9 -10.64 12.21 -3.38
CA ARG A 9 -9.39 12.52 -4.10
C ARG A 9 -9.68 12.78 -5.58
N HIS A 10 -9.05 13.82 -6.12
CA HIS A 10 -9.18 14.15 -7.54
C HIS A 10 -8.39 13.15 -8.40
N ASP A 11 -9.05 12.44 -9.30
CA ASP A 11 -8.45 11.36 -10.10
C ASP A 11 -7.72 11.82 -11.37
N ARG A 12 -7.36 13.10 -11.46
CA ARG A 12 -6.61 13.63 -12.62
C ARG A 12 -5.12 13.34 -12.46
N GLU A 13 -4.49 12.81 -13.51
CA GLU A 13 -3.05 12.53 -13.60
C GLU A 13 -2.14 13.77 -13.67
N LEU A 14 -2.62 14.92 -13.19
CA LEU A 14 -1.83 16.15 -13.16
C LEU A 14 -0.95 16.14 -11.90
N VAL A 15 0.36 16.09 -12.12
CA VAL A 15 1.38 16.11 -11.07
C VAL A 15 2.14 17.44 -11.10
N ASP A 16 2.23 18.10 -9.96
CA ASP A 16 3.09 19.27 -9.75
C ASP A 16 4.38 18.83 -9.05
N PHE A 17 5.49 18.83 -9.80
CA PHE A 17 6.79 18.42 -9.31
C PHE A 17 7.40 19.41 -8.30
N ASN A 18 7.07 20.71 -8.38
CA ASN A 18 7.56 21.68 -7.41
C ASN A 18 6.87 21.46 -6.06
N LEU A 19 5.55 21.23 -6.10
CA LEU A 19 4.78 20.84 -4.93
C LEU A 19 5.28 19.52 -4.35
N ALA A 20 5.55 18.51 -5.19
CA ALA A 20 6.07 17.22 -4.75
C ALA A 20 7.40 17.35 -4.00
N LYS A 21 8.33 18.18 -4.47
CA LYS A 21 9.59 18.48 -3.79
C LYS A 21 9.37 19.19 -2.45
N SER A 22 8.47 20.18 -2.41
CA SER A 22 8.16 20.91 -1.18
C SER A 22 7.52 19.99 -0.13
N GLU A 23 6.59 19.13 -0.53
CA GLU A 23 5.95 18.16 0.36
C GLU A 23 6.92 17.08 0.83
N ALA A 24 7.82 16.62 -0.03
CA ALA A 24 8.87 15.69 0.36
C ALA A 24 9.75 16.27 1.48
N ALA A 25 10.10 17.57 1.39
CA ALA A 25 10.85 18.25 2.45
C ALA A 25 10.07 18.35 3.76
N LYS A 26 8.77 18.68 3.71
CA LYS A 26 7.91 18.68 4.90
C LYS A 26 7.81 17.31 5.57
N LEU A 27 7.64 16.25 4.77
CA LEU A 27 7.60 14.88 5.27
C LEU A 27 8.94 14.50 5.94
N HIS A 28 10.06 14.90 5.35
CA HIS A 28 11.38 14.62 5.91
C HIS A 28 11.59 15.30 7.26
N GLU A 29 11.30 16.60 7.33
CA GLU A 29 11.40 17.38 8.56
C GLU A 29 10.53 16.78 9.68
N ALA A 30 9.30 16.37 9.36
CA ALA A 30 8.42 15.72 10.33
C ALA A 30 8.94 14.36 10.81
N ILE A 31 9.55 13.56 9.92
CA ILE A 31 10.17 12.27 10.26
C ILE A 31 11.38 12.49 11.18
N GLU A 32 12.26 13.44 10.87
CA GLU A 32 13.45 13.75 11.69
C GLU A 32 13.06 14.23 13.10
N LYS A 33 12.02 15.07 13.17
CA LYS A 33 11.47 15.57 14.44
C LYS A 33 10.62 14.54 15.18
N LYS A 34 10.34 13.38 14.59
CA LYS A 34 9.43 12.35 15.12
C LYS A 34 8.01 12.87 15.35
N GLN A 35 7.56 13.80 14.52
CA GLN A 35 6.24 14.45 14.55
C GLN A 35 5.38 13.96 13.39
N LEU A 36 5.15 12.65 13.31
CA LEU A 36 4.37 12.07 12.20
C LEU A 36 2.88 12.42 12.26
N ASP A 37 2.40 12.79 13.44
CA ASP A 37 1.04 13.26 13.71
C ASP A 37 0.83 14.74 13.34
N HIS A 38 1.89 15.43 12.89
CA HIS A 38 1.79 16.82 12.44
C HIS A 38 0.77 16.99 11.31
N ASP A 39 -0.02 18.05 11.38
CA ASP A 39 -1.14 18.31 10.47
C ASP A 39 -0.74 18.27 8.99
N ASP A 40 0.46 18.77 8.65
CA ASP A 40 0.99 18.68 7.28
C ASP A 40 1.12 17.23 6.78
N VAL A 41 1.62 16.31 7.61
CA VAL A 41 1.81 14.89 7.23
C VAL A 41 0.46 14.25 6.99
N VAL A 42 -0.47 14.43 7.93
CA VAL A 42 -1.83 13.90 7.85
C VAL A 42 -2.54 14.48 6.62
N TRP A 43 -2.42 15.79 6.39
CA TRP A 43 -3.06 16.47 5.27
C TRP A 43 -2.52 16.02 3.91
N ILE A 44 -1.19 15.91 3.76
CA ILE A 44 -0.58 15.40 2.52
C ILE A 44 -1.14 14.01 2.22
N LEU A 45 -1.07 13.08 3.18
CA LEU A 45 -1.43 11.68 2.96
C LEU A 45 -2.94 11.46 2.77
N THR A 46 -3.78 12.31 3.34
CA THR A 46 -5.25 12.16 3.28
C THR A 46 -5.89 12.90 2.11
N THR A 47 -5.33 14.03 1.67
CA THR A 47 -5.98 14.90 0.68
C THR A 47 -5.42 14.77 -0.73
N ARG A 48 -4.14 14.41 -0.88
CA ARG A 48 -3.49 14.33 -2.19
C ARG A 48 -3.98 13.15 -3.00
N ASN A 49 -4.06 13.35 -4.31
CA ASN A 49 -4.33 12.26 -5.23
C ASN A 49 -3.14 11.27 -5.27
N PHE A 50 -3.39 10.07 -5.78
CA PHE A 50 -2.40 9.01 -5.77
C PHE A 50 -1.18 9.33 -6.65
N PHE A 51 -1.37 10.00 -7.79
CA PHE A 51 -0.29 10.37 -8.70
C PHE A 51 0.67 11.37 -8.07
N GLN A 52 0.14 12.39 -7.40
CA GLN A 52 0.90 13.39 -6.67
C GLN A 52 1.65 12.77 -5.49
N LEU A 53 1.00 11.91 -4.69
CA LEU A 53 1.67 11.23 -3.58
C LEU A 53 2.83 10.36 -4.04
N ARG A 54 2.65 9.60 -5.12
CA ARG A 54 3.74 8.81 -5.72
C ARG A 54 4.89 9.71 -6.17
N ALA A 55 4.59 10.84 -6.81
CA ALA A 55 5.62 11.80 -7.19
C ALA A 55 6.35 12.39 -5.98
N THR A 56 5.62 12.75 -4.92
CA THR A 56 6.19 13.22 -3.65
C THR A 56 7.14 12.18 -3.04
N PHE A 57 6.77 10.90 -3.02
CA PHE A 57 7.64 9.84 -2.51
C PHE A 57 8.86 9.54 -3.40
N VAL A 58 8.72 9.68 -4.72
CA VAL A 58 9.86 9.60 -5.64
C VAL A 58 10.83 10.76 -5.39
N CYS A 59 10.33 12.00 -5.27
CA CYS A 59 11.14 13.15 -4.93
C CYS A 59 11.81 13.00 -3.56
N TYR A 60 11.11 12.44 -2.58
CA TYR A 60 11.67 12.13 -1.26
C TYR A 60 12.88 11.20 -1.39
N LYS A 61 12.72 10.08 -2.09
CA LYS A 61 13.82 9.11 -2.29
C LYS A 61 15.00 9.72 -3.04
N GLN A 62 14.74 10.58 -4.02
CA GLN A 62 15.80 11.26 -4.78
C GLN A 62 16.58 12.28 -3.95
N SER A 63 15.90 13.02 -3.07
CA SER A 63 16.52 14.08 -2.26
C SER A 63 17.27 13.53 -1.05
N TYR A 64 16.79 12.44 -0.44
CA TYR A 64 17.28 11.93 0.84
C TYR A 64 17.91 10.54 0.76
N GLU A 65 17.98 9.96 -0.45
CA GLU A 65 18.58 8.65 -0.75
C GLU A 65 17.99 7.46 0.06
N VAL A 66 16.88 7.68 0.76
CA VAL A 66 16.18 6.68 1.56
C VAL A 66 14.70 6.66 1.19
N ALA A 67 14.11 5.47 1.11
CA ALA A 67 12.68 5.37 0.85
C ALA A 67 11.90 5.83 2.09
N ILE A 68 10.76 6.50 1.89
CA ILE A 68 10.00 7.10 2.98
C ILE A 68 9.51 6.07 4.02
N ASP A 69 9.16 4.86 3.58
CA ASP A 69 8.77 3.76 4.46
C ASP A 69 9.92 3.30 5.37
N GLN A 70 11.15 3.28 4.85
CA GLN A 70 12.35 2.99 5.62
C GLN A 70 12.68 4.11 6.60
N ALA A 71 12.53 5.37 6.17
CA ALA A 71 12.75 6.53 7.03
C ALA A 71 11.79 6.55 8.23
N ILE A 72 10.50 6.26 7.99
CA ILE A 72 9.50 6.12 9.06
C ILE A 72 9.85 4.97 10.00
N ASN A 73 10.28 3.82 9.47
CA ASN A 73 10.67 2.69 10.30
C ASN A 73 11.86 3.03 11.23
N ASN A 74 12.85 3.73 10.70
CA ASN A 74 14.05 4.13 11.46
C ASN A 74 13.75 5.21 12.51
N SER A 75 12.69 6.00 12.34
CA SER A 75 12.33 7.08 13.28
C SER A 75 11.79 6.59 14.63
N GLY A 76 11.34 5.33 14.72
CA GLY A 76 10.94 4.69 15.98
C GLY A 76 9.57 5.10 16.53
N ASN A 77 8.64 5.50 15.66
CA ASN A 77 7.36 6.15 16.01
C ASN A 77 6.21 5.22 16.47
N GLY A 78 6.52 4.02 16.99
CA GLY A 78 5.54 3.10 17.56
C GLY A 78 4.37 2.75 16.63
N ASP A 79 3.17 2.60 17.20
CA ASP A 79 1.95 2.18 16.48
C ASP A 79 1.50 3.18 15.40
N PHE A 80 1.76 4.48 15.59
CA PHE A 80 1.40 5.47 14.57
C PHE A 80 2.31 5.36 13.34
N GLY A 81 3.61 5.11 13.55
CA GLY A 81 4.56 4.87 12.47
C GLY A 81 4.21 3.62 11.64
N SER A 82 3.74 2.55 12.29
CA SER A 82 3.31 1.34 11.59
C SER A 82 2.05 1.58 10.73
N ILE A 83 1.06 2.31 11.25
CA ILE A 83 -0.12 2.71 10.48
C ILE A 83 0.28 3.58 9.27
N LEU A 84 1.18 4.54 9.46
CA LEU A 84 1.62 5.42 8.38
C LEU A 84 2.34 4.65 7.26
N ARG A 85 3.18 3.70 7.65
CA ARG A 85 3.85 2.78 6.73
C ARG A 85 2.84 1.97 5.92
N GLU A 86 1.79 1.47 6.57
CA GLU A 86 0.73 0.72 5.91
C GLU A 86 -0.02 1.59 4.89
N VAL A 87 -0.33 2.83 5.25
CA VAL A 87 -0.96 3.81 4.35
C VAL A 87 -0.08 4.05 3.12
N ILE A 88 1.21 4.27 3.30
CA ILE A 88 2.18 4.47 2.21
C ILE A 88 2.27 3.22 1.34
N LEU A 89 2.33 2.03 1.95
CA LEU A 89 2.36 0.76 1.23
C LEU A 89 1.13 0.61 0.33
N CYS A 90 -0.08 0.86 0.85
CA CYS A 90 -1.32 0.81 0.09
C CYS A 90 -1.37 1.81 -1.07
N ILE A 91 -0.74 2.99 -0.93
CA ILE A 91 -0.70 4.02 -1.97
C ILE A 91 0.26 3.65 -3.10
N VAL A 92 1.46 3.16 -2.74
CA VAL A 92 2.55 2.95 -3.70
C VAL A 92 2.52 1.56 -4.30
N PHE A 93 2.31 0.54 -3.47
CA PHE A 93 2.37 -0.87 -3.82
C PHE A 93 1.16 -1.61 -3.23
N PRO A 94 -0.08 -1.30 -3.68
CA PRO A 94 -1.28 -1.97 -3.19
C PRO A 94 -1.20 -3.49 -3.34
N GLU A 95 -0.60 -3.98 -4.43
CA GLU A 95 -0.39 -5.41 -4.67
C GLU A 95 0.46 -6.06 -3.58
N LYS A 96 1.41 -5.32 -3.02
CA LYS A 96 2.30 -5.80 -1.96
C LYS A 96 1.55 -5.90 -0.63
N HIS A 97 0.72 -4.91 -0.31
CA HIS A 97 -0.16 -4.95 0.86
C HIS A 97 -1.12 -6.16 0.81
N PHE A 98 -1.79 -6.37 -0.33
CA PHE A 98 -2.71 -7.49 -0.49
C PHE A 98 -2.01 -8.86 -0.58
N ALA A 99 -0.72 -8.89 -0.89
CA ALA A 99 0.09 -10.11 -0.82
C ALA A 99 0.53 -10.47 0.62
N GLU A 100 0.62 -9.48 1.52
CA GLU A 100 0.95 -9.66 2.94
C GLU A 100 -0.26 -10.16 3.77
N THR A 101 -0.95 -11.20 3.30
CA THR A 101 -2.08 -11.80 4.00
C THR A 101 -1.59 -12.74 5.10
N LYS A 102 -2.06 -12.53 6.34
CA LYS A 102 -1.63 -13.31 7.51
C LYS A 102 -2.59 -14.45 7.88
N ASP A 103 -3.82 -14.40 7.38
CA ASP A 103 -4.91 -15.29 7.76
C ASP A 103 -5.85 -15.53 6.57
N GLU A 104 -6.70 -16.56 6.70
CA GLU A 104 -7.63 -17.00 5.66
C GLU A 104 -8.67 -15.93 5.30
N ASP A 105 -9.18 -15.16 6.26
CA ASP A 105 -10.17 -14.11 6.00
C ASP A 105 -9.54 -12.96 5.21
N SER A 106 -8.32 -12.55 5.58
CA SER A 106 -7.55 -11.55 4.84
C SER A 106 -7.25 -12.00 3.42
N LEU A 107 -6.88 -13.27 3.24
CA LEU A 107 -6.64 -13.87 1.92
C LEU A 107 -7.90 -13.84 1.05
N THR A 108 -9.02 -14.28 1.61
CA THR A 108 -10.33 -14.31 0.96
C THR A 108 -10.77 -12.91 0.54
N ARG A 109 -10.66 -11.95 1.46
CA ARG A 109 -10.99 -10.55 1.19
C ARG A 109 -10.10 -9.97 0.09
N ALA A 110 -8.80 -10.25 0.12
CA ALA A 110 -7.89 -9.82 -0.95
C ALA A 110 -8.30 -10.41 -2.30
N ILE A 111 -8.61 -11.72 -2.34
CA ILE A 111 -9.01 -12.39 -3.57
C ILE A 111 -10.30 -11.79 -4.15
N VAL A 112 -11.34 -11.68 -3.33
CA VAL A 112 -12.66 -11.22 -3.76
C VAL A 112 -12.63 -9.76 -4.19
N THR A 113 -11.94 -8.89 -3.44
CA THR A 113 -11.95 -7.45 -3.73
C THR A 113 -11.00 -7.03 -4.86
N ARG A 114 -10.01 -7.87 -5.21
CA ARG A 114 -8.96 -7.52 -6.18
C ARG A 114 -8.97 -8.35 -7.46
N ALA A 115 -9.85 -9.34 -7.57
CA ALA A 115 -9.96 -10.24 -8.72
C ALA A 115 -9.92 -9.51 -10.08
N GLU A 116 -10.69 -8.45 -10.23
CA GLU A 116 -10.82 -7.71 -11.49
C GLU A 116 -9.90 -6.49 -11.61
N ILE A 117 -9.06 -6.22 -10.61
CA ILE A 117 -8.26 -4.99 -10.52
C ILE A 117 -6.78 -5.28 -10.80
N ASP A 118 -6.15 -6.12 -9.97
CA ASP A 118 -4.70 -6.35 -10.02
C ASP A 118 -4.27 -7.71 -9.48
N MET A 119 -5.16 -8.70 -9.49
CA MET A 119 -4.91 -10.07 -9.03
C MET A 119 -3.61 -10.67 -9.55
N THR A 120 -3.29 -10.48 -10.84
CA THR A 120 -2.04 -11.00 -11.43
C THR A 120 -0.80 -10.44 -10.77
N LYS A 121 -0.81 -9.16 -10.36
CA LYS A 121 0.31 -8.53 -9.65
C LYS A 121 0.41 -9.05 -8.22
N ILE A 122 -0.73 -9.19 -7.54
CA ILE A 122 -0.80 -9.75 -6.19
C ILE A 122 -0.22 -11.17 -6.16
N LYS A 123 -0.58 -12.04 -7.13
CA LYS A 123 0.01 -13.39 -7.25
C LYS A 123 1.53 -13.34 -7.37
N GLY A 124 2.05 -12.41 -8.17
CA GLY A 124 3.49 -12.23 -8.37
C GLY A 124 4.21 -11.81 -7.08
N GLU A 125 3.68 -10.83 -6.35
CA GLU A 125 4.25 -10.40 -5.07
C GLU A 125 4.10 -11.47 -3.98
N TYR A 126 2.96 -12.17 -3.93
CA TYR A 126 2.74 -13.27 -2.99
C TYR A 126 3.78 -14.38 -3.18
N PHE A 127 4.06 -14.77 -4.43
CA PHE A 127 5.08 -15.77 -4.74
C PHE A 127 6.48 -15.30 -4.29
N LYS A 128 6.85 -14.05 -4.55
CA LYS A 128 8.15 -13.48 -4.12
C LYS A 128 8.32 -13.48 -2.60
N MET A 129 7.24 -13.27 -1.85
CA MET A 129 7.27 -13.22 -0.39
C MET A 129 7.27 -14.60 0.26
N ASN A 130 6.40 -15.50 -0.21
CA ASN A 130 6.09 -16.76 0.47
C ASN A 130 6.71 -17.98 -0.22
N ASN A 131 7.38 -17.80 -1.38
CA ASN A 131 7.91 -18.87 -2.23
C ASN A 131 6.88 -19.96 -2.56
N THR A 132 5.60 -19.61 -2.55
CA THR A 132 4.47 -20.53 -2.78
C THR A 132 3.46 -19.81 -3.68
N ASN A 133 2.85 -20.53 -4.63
CA ASN A 133 1.81 -19.91 -5.46
C ASN A 133 0.51 -19.75 -4.67
N LEU A 134 -0.16 -18.63 -4.91
CA LEU A 134 -1.49 -18.37 -4.34
C LEU A 134 -2.49 -19.49 -4.66
N ASP A 135 -2.41 -20.04 -5.88
CA ASP A 135 -3.27 -21.13 -6.37
C ASP A 135 -3.08 -22.41 -5.55
N ASP A 136 -1.83 -22.72 -5.17
CA ASP A 136 -1.48 -23.90 -4.39
C ASP A 136 -2.01 -23.78 -2.96
N VAL A 137 -1.92 -22.58 -2.38
CA VAL A 137 -2.43 -22.28 -1.04
C VAL A 137 -3.95 -22.45 -1.00
N VAL A 138 -4.67 -21.83 -1.93
CA VAL A 138 -6.14 -21.99 -2.02
C VAL A 138 -6.52 -23.44 -2.31
N THR A 139 -5.73 -24.16 -3.11
CA THR A 139 -5.97 -25.56 -3.41
C THR A 139 -5.84 -26.48 -2.20
N ARG A 140 -4.89 -26.17 -1.31
CA ARG A 140 -4.59 -26.93 -0.09
C ARG A 140 -5.55 -26.59 1.05
N ASP A 141 -5.85 -25.30 1.22
CA ASP A 141 -6.47 -24.79 2.44
C ASP A 141 -8.00 -24.62 2.28
N ALA A 142 -8.52 -24.49 1.05
CA ALA A 142 -9.96 -24.43 0.77
C ALA A 142 -10.51 -25.76 0.22
N SER A 143 -11.82 -26.00 0.39
CA SER A 143 -12.49 -27.21 -0.12
C SER A 143 -13.85 -26.92 -0.75
N GLY A 144 -14.35 -27.89 -1.54
CA GLY A 144 -15.69 -27.86 -2.13
C GLY A 144 -15.93 -26.66 -3.07
N VAL A 145 -17.17 -26.17 -3.06
CA VAL A 145 -17.61 -25.04 -3.90
C VAL A 145 -16.84 -23.77 -3.58
N TYR A 146 -16.46 -23.59 -2.32
CA TYR A 146 -15.68 -22.42 -1.88
C TYR A 146 -14.32 -22.35 -2.56
N LYS A 147 -13.59 -23.48 -2.61
CA LYS A 147 -12.34 -23.58 -3.38
C LYS A 147 -12.55 -23.27 -4.86
N SER A 148 -13.55 -23.87 -5.49
CA SER A 148 -13.84 -23.66 -6.91
C SER A 148 -14.12 -22.18 -7.21
N PHE A 149 -14.84 -21.50 -6.31
CA PHE A 149 -15.11 -20.08 -6.41
C PHE A 149 -13.84 -19.22 -6.31
N LEU A 150 -13.00 -19.46 -5.30
CA LEU A 150 -11.74 -18.72 -5.15
C LEU A 150 -10.78 -18.96 -6.32
N MET A 151 -10.66 -20.21 -6.78
CA MET A 151 -9.81 -20.54 -7.94
C MET A 151 -10.26 -19.82 -9.22
N ALA A 152 -11.58 -19.70 -9.43
CA ALA A 152 -12.13 -18.92 -10.55
C ALA A 152 -11.78 -17.43 -10.44
N LEU A 153 -11.87 -16.84 -9.24
CA LEU A 153 -11.54 -15.43 -9.01
C LEU A 153 -10.05 -15.13 -9.18
N ILE A 154 -9.17 -16.09 -8.88
CA ILE A 154 -7.72 -15.94 -9.04
C ILE A 154 -7.30 -16.15 -10.51
N GLY A 155 -8.24 -16.54 -11.38
CA GLY A 155 -7.99 -16.80 -12.79
C GLY A 155 -7.19 -18.08 -13.03
N ALA A 156 -7.19 -19.00 -12.07
CA ALA A 156 -6.63 -20.33 -12.27
C ALA A 156 -7.55 -21.08 -13.25
N LYS A 157 -7.04 -21.41 -14.42
CA LYS A 157 -7.76 -22.27 -15.37
C LYS A 157 -7.85 -23.68 -14.79
N ASN A 158 -9.04 -24.26 -14.84
CA ASN A 158 -9.26 -25.70 -14.68
C ASN A 158 -8.42 -26.51 -15.67
#